data_AF-A0A916VQ57-F1
#
_entry.id   AF-A0A916VQ57-F1
#
_cell.length_a   1.000
_cell.length_b   1.000
_cell.length_c   1.000
_cell.angle_alpha   90.00
_cell.angle_beta   90.00
_cell.angle_gamma   90.00
#
_symmetry.space_group_name_H-M   'P 1'
#
loop_
_entity.id
_entity.type
_entity.pdbx_description
1 polymer ?
#
loop_
_entity_poly.entity_id
_entity_poly.type
_entity_poly.pdbx_seq_one_letter_code
_entity_poly.pdbx_strand_id
1 'polypeptide(L)'
;MSRKQIPSEALVQLRSRLELLPERSRERRALIEEASANYGVSVDTLYRSLRRQQKPKAIQRSDKGKPRKLTRSEMENYCEVIAAMKIRTNNSKGRHLSTVRAIELLEEYGIETPDGFIQPPKELLKKSTVNYYLKAWGYDHTSLTRQPPAVRFQAEQSNECWHFDLSHSDLKYLKQPLGYSLGEENHN
;
A
#
# COMPACT_ATOMS: atom_id res chain seq x y z
N MET A 1 -4.29 -34.03 26.54
CA MET A 1 -3.62 -33.35 27.66
C MET A 1 -3.66 -31.84 27.42
N SER A 2 -4.30 -31.09 28.31
CA SER A 2 -4.34 -29.62 28.25
C SER A 2 -2.91 -29.06 28.35
N ARG A 3 -2.51 -28.23 27.39
CA ARG A 3 -1.19 -27.61 27.41
C ARG A 3 -1.18 -26.56 28.53
N LYS A 4 -0.44 -26.81 29.62
CA LYS A 4 -0.21 -25.81 30.68
C LYS A 4 0.36 -24.54 30.04
N GLN A 5 -0.47 -23.50 29.94
CA GLN A 5 -0.10 -22.19 29.39
C GLN A 5 -0.16 -21.17 30.52
N ILE A 6 0.89 -20.36 30.63
CA ILE A 6 0.92 -19.24 31.56
C ILE A 6 0.12 -18.10 30.94
N PRO A 7 -0.83 -17.47 31.68
CA PRO A 7 -1.55 -16.30 31.21
C PRO A 7 -0.61 -15.17 30.80
N SER A 8 -0.96 -14.41 29.75
CA SER A 8 -0.13 -13.30 29.25
C SER A 8 0.09 -12.22 30.32
N GLU A 9 -0.96 -11.91 31.09
CA GLU A 9 -0.90 -10.93 32.18
C GLU A 9 0.06 -11.35 33.30
N ALA A 10 0.06 -12.63 33.67
CA ALA A 10 0.99 -13.18 34.65
C ALA A 10 2.45 -13.04 34.19
N LEU A 11 2.72 -13.21 32.89
CA LEU A 11 4.06 -13.00 32.33
C LEU A 11 4.47 -11.51 32.36
N VAL A 12 3.53 -10.58 32.14
CA VAL A 12 3.80 -9.13 32.26
C VAL A 12 4.15 -8.78 33.71
N GLN A 13 3.36 -9.24 34.66
CA GLN A 13 3.57 -8.97 36.09
C GLN A 13 4.87 -9.60 36.61
N LEU A 14 5.18 -10.84 36.19
CA LEU A 14 6.44 -11.47 36.55
C LEU A 14 7.62 -10.67 36.00
N ARG A 15 7.50 -10.16 34.77
CA ARG A 15 8.55 -9.35 34.14
C ARG A 15 8.78 -8.03 34.87
N SER A 16 7.72 -7.30 35.23
CA SER A 16 7.89 -6.03 35.95
C SER A 16 8.58 -6.24 37.30
N ARG A 17 8.27 -7.31 38.01
CA ARG A 17 8.99 -7.70 39.24
C ARG A 17 10.45 -8.05 38.98
N LEU A 18 10.73 -8.79 37.90
CA LEU A 18 12.09 -9.13 37.51
C LEU A 18 12.90 -7.89 37.12
N GLU A 19 12.30 -6.85 36.53
CA GLU A 19 13.00 -5.61 36.15
C GLU A 19 13.47 -4.78 37.36
N LEU A 20 12.87 -4.97 38.53
CA LEU A 20 13.28 -4.32 39.79
C LEU A 20 14.49 -4.99 40.46
N LEU A 21 14.89 -6.18 40.00
CA LEU A 21 15.96 -6.97 40.62
C LEU A 21 17.23 -6.95 39.77
N PRO A 22 18.43 -6.91 40.40
CA PRO A 22 19.69 -7.05 39.67
C PRO A 22 19.73 -8.34 38.84
N GLU A 23 20.30 -8.27 37.63
CA GLU A 23 20.31 -9.38 36.66
C GLU A 23 20.87 -10.69 37.21
N ARG A 24 21.84 -10.60 38.15
CA ARG A 24 22.54 -11.74 38.75
C ARG A 24 22.25 -11.91 40.25
N SER A 25 21.03 -11.63 40.68
CA SER A 25 20.60 -11.84 42.08
C SER A 25 20.05 -13.25 42.33
N ARG A 26 20.24 -13.75 43.56
CA ARG A 26 19.63 -15.01 44.02
C ARG A 26 18.10 -14.90 44.10
N GLU A 27 17.60 -13.73 44.48
CA GLU A 27 16.17 -13.41 44.55
C GLU A 27 15.48 -13.57 43.19
N ARG A 28 16.14 -13.14 42.10
CA ARG A 28 15.62 -13.32 40.73
C ARG A 28 15.44 -14.81 40.39
N ARG A 29 16.38 -15.66 40.81
CA ARG A 29 16.28 -17.12 40.59
C ARG A 29 15.14 -17.73 41.42
N ALA A 30 15.03 -17.35 42.69
CA ALA A 30 13.96 -17.82 43.57
C ALA A 30 12.57 -17.44 43.02
N LEU A 31 12.40 -16.21 42.52
CA LEU A 31 11.14 -15.75 41.92
C LEU A 31 10.76 -16.53 40.66
N ILE A 32 11.75 -16.87 39.82
CA ILE A 32 11.55 -17.71 38.62
C ILE A 32 11.16 -19.14 39.03
N GLU A 33 11.84 -19.72 40.02
CA GLU A 33 11.56 -21.07 40.53
C GLU A 33 10.14 -21.17 41.12
N GLU A 34 9.77 -20.22 41.98
CA GLU A 34 8.44 -20.11 42.57
C GLU A 34 7.36 -19.96 41.49
N ALA A 35 7.54 -19.04 40.54
CA ALA A 35 6.60 -18.86 39.45
C ALA A 35 6.47 -20.13 38.59
N SER A 36 7.58 -20.83 38.33
CA SER A 36 7.55 -22.08 37.57
C SER A 36 6.76 -23.19 38.29
N ALA A 37 6.92 -23.30 39.61
CA ALA A 37 6.19 -24.23 40.45
C ALA A 37 4.68 -23.89 40.48
N ASN A 38 4.33 -22.61 40.67
CA ASN A 38 2.95 -22.13 40.73
C ASN A 38 2.16 -22.44 39.46
N TYR A 39 2.77 -22.29 38.28
CA TYR A 39 2.14 -22.61 37.00
C TYR A 39 2.37 -24.07 36.54
N GLY A 40 3.10 -24.86 37.33
CA GLY A 40 3.39 -26.26 37.07
C GLY A 40 4.13 -26.50 35.75
N VAL A 41 5.03 -25.59 35.37
CA VAL A 41 5.89 -25.67 34.17
C VAL A 41 7.37 -25.70 34.56
N SER A 42 8.25 -26.15 33.68
CA SER A 42 9.69 -26.06 33.95
C SER A 42 10.18 -24.62 33.91
N VAL A 43 11.25 -24.33 34.65
CA VAL A 43 11.98 -23.04 34.61
C VAL A 43 12.35 -22.65 33.17
N ASP A 44 12.79 -23.60 32.35
CA ASP A 44 13.09 -23.37 30.93
C ASP A 44 11.86 -22.94 30.12
N THR A 45 10.69 -23.52 30.42
CA THR A 45 9.44 -23.17 29.75
C THR A 45 9.00 -21.75 30.12
N LEU A 46 9.22 -21.35 31.37
CA LEU A 46 8.96 -20.00 31.85
C LEU A 46 9.88 -18.98 31.16
N TYR A 47 11.18 -19.23 31.10
CA TYR A 47 12.13 -18.39 30.36
C TYR A 47 11.78 -18.27 28.87
N ARG A 48 11.39 -19.38 28.21
CA ARG A 48 10.93 -19.37 26.81
C ARG A 48 9.67 -18.52 26.63
N SER A 49 8.75 -18.56 27.59
CA SER A 49 7.50 -17.79 27.56
C SER A 49 7.76 -16.29 27.73
N LEU A 50 8.59 -15.92 28.71
CA LEU A 50 9.06 -14.54 28.91
C LEU A 50 9.76 -13.99 27.66
N ARG A 51 10.64 -14.77 27.03
CA ARG A 51 11.35 -14.36 25.80
C ARG A 51 10.42 -14.22 24.59
N ARG A 52 9.39 -15.06 24.47
CA ARG A 52 8.41 -14.98 23.36
C ARG A 52 7.54 -13.74 23.46
N GLN A 53 7.09 -13.37 24.66
CA GLN A 53 6.28 -12.17 24.87
C GLN A 53 7.04 -10.87 24.50
N GLN A 54 8.37 -10.87 24.61
CA GLN A 54 9.20 -9.73 24.22
C GLN A 54 9.19 -9.44 22.72
N LYS A 55 8.87 -10.42 21.87
CA LYS A 55 8.93 -10.25 20.42
C LYS A 55 7.52 -10.15 19.87
N PRO A 56 7.11 -9.00 19.28
CA PRO A 56 5.85 -8.97 18.54
C PRO A 56 5.90 -10.05 17.47
N LYS A 57 4.86 -10.88 17.41
CA LYS A 57 4.77 -11.91 16.39
C LYS A 57 4.66 -11.20 15.04
N ALA A 58 5.56 -11.54 14.12
CA ALA A 58 5.47 -11.01 12.77
C ALA A 58 4.08 -11.38 12.20
N ILE A 59 3.34 -10.36 11.75
CA ILE A 59 2.03 -10.52 11.12
C ILE A 59 2.18 -11.31 9.80
N GLN A 60 3.36 -11.18 9.18
CA GLN A 60 3.64 -11.70 7.85
C GLN A 60 4.86 -12.62 7.89
N ARG A 61 4.90 -13.55 6.94
CA ARG A 61 6.09 -14.36 6.71
C ARG A 61 7.21 -13.49 6.16
N SER A 62 8.46 -13.88 6.42
CA SER A 62 9.67 -13.18 5.96
C SER A 62 9.82 -13.14 4.43
N ASP A 63 9.19 -14.08 3.72
CA ASP A 63 9.21 -14.18 2.26
C ASP A 63 7.99 -13.52 1.59
N LYS A 64 7.10 -12.87 2.34
CA LYS A 64 5.92 -12.23 1.75
C LYS A 64 6.34 -11.14 0.76
N GLY A 65 5.73 -11.16 -0.42
CA GLY A 65 6.01 -10.21 -1.50
C GLY A 65 7.17 -10.62 -2.42
N LYS A 66 7.87 -11.72 -2.15
CA LYS A 66 8.93 -12.22 -3.05
C LYS A 66 8.39 -13.27 -4.03
N PRO A 67 8.64 -13.13 -5.35
CA PRO A 67 8.25 -14.17 -6.29
C PRO A 67 9.00 -15.48 -5.95
N ARG A 68 8.32 -16.62 -6.12
CA ARG A 68 8.89 -17.94 -5.76
C ARG A 68 9.64 -18.62 -6.90
N LYS A 69 9.19 -18.42 -8.14
CA LYS A 69 9.73 -19.08 -9.34
C LYS A 69 10.70 -18.20 -10.12
N LEU A 70 10.64 -16.89 -9.89
CA LEU A 70 11.40 -15.88 -10.60
C LEU A 70 12.15 -15.01 -9.60
N THR A 71 13.22 -14.38 -10.06
CA THR A 71 13.80 -13.27 -9.32
C THR A 71 12.82 -12.10 -9.29
N ARG A 72 13.02 -11.16 -8.35
CA ARG A 72 12.19 -9.95 -8.28
C ARG A 72 12.27 -9.15 -9.58
N SER A 73 13.49 -8.95 -10.10
CA SER A 73 13.73 -8.17 -11.31
C SER A 73 13.06 -8.77 -12.54
N GLU A 74 13.13 -10.08 -12.75
CA GLU A 74 12.44 -10.72 -13.89
C GLU A 74 10.92 -10.51 -13.81
N MET A 75 10.33 -10.75 -12.63
CA MET A 75 8.90 -10.55 -12.42
C MET A 75 8.49 -9.07 -12.61
N GLU A 76 9.35 -8.13 -12.18
CA GLU A 76 9.15 -6.69 -12.33
C GLU A 76 9.16 -6.30 -13.81
N ASN A 77 10.18 -6.72 -14.56
CA ASN A 77 10.28 -6.51 -16.00
C ASN A 77 9.05 -7.07 -16.75
N TYR A 78 8.62 -8.29 -16.44
CA TYR A 78 7.41 -8.85 -17.07
C TYR A 78 6.14 -8.07 -16.71
N CYS A 79 6.02 -7.60 -15.48
CA CYS A 79 4.89 -6.76 -15.07
C CYS A 79 4.89 -5.41 -15.79
N GLU A 80 6.05 -4.79 -15.98
CA GLU A 80 6.20 -3.53 -16.71
C GLU A 80 5.78 -3.68 -18.17
N VAL A 81 6.28 -4.71 -18.85
CA VAL A 81 5.90 -5.00 -20.24
C VAL A 81 4.39 -5.22 -20.36
N ILE A 82 3.81 -6.04 -19.49
CA ILE A 82 2.37 -6.30 -19.48
C ILE A 82 1.57 -5.02 -19.19
N ALA A 83 2.05 -4.18 -18.27
CA ALA A 83 1.41 -2.90 -17.97
C ALA A 83 1.47 -1.94 -19.17
N ALA A 84 2.63 -1.85 -19.83
CA ALA A 84 2.82 -1.05 -21.04
C ALA A 84 1.92 -1.52 -22.19
N MET A 85 1.79 -2.83 -22.41
CA MET A 85 0.86 -3.39 -23.39
C MET A 85 -0.60 -2.96 -23.10
N LYS A 86 -1.00 -3.00 -21.83
CA LYS A 86 -2.35 -2.59 -21.42
C LYS A 86 -2.57 -1.09 -21.61
N ILE A 87 -1.59 -0.26 -21.29
CA ILE A 87 -1.68 1.19 -21.52
C ILE A 87 -1.77 1.49 -23.03
N ARG A 88 -0.92 0.88 -23.84
CA ARG A 88 -0.88 1.09 -25.30
C ARG A 88 -2.14 0.64 -26.02
N THR A 89 -2.82 -0.37 -25.50
CA THR A 89 -4.09 -0.88 -26.05
C THR A 89 -5.33 -0.22 -25.44
N ASN A 90 -5.14 0.79 -24.58
CA ASN A 90 -6.26 1.49 -23.97
C ASN A 90 -6.98 2.36 -25.01
N ASN A 91 -8.30 2.31 -25.04
CA ASN A 91 -9.11 3.14 -25.92
C ASN A 91 -9.78 4.30 -25.16
N SER A 92 -10.47 5.18 -25.89
CA SER A 92 -11.22 6.31 -25.32
C SER A 92 -12.34 5.91 -24.36
N LYS A 93 -12.77 4.64 -24.38
CA LYS A 93 -13.76 4.06 -23.45
C LYS A 93 -13.12 3.36 -22.25
N GLY A 94 -11.79 3.48 -22.07
CA GLY A 94 -11.05 2.87 -20.96
C GLY A 94 -10.90 1.35 -21.05
N ARG A 95 -11.19 0.73 -22.21
CA ARG A 95 -10.98 -0.70 -22.42
C ARG A 95 -9.56 -0.93 -22.90
N HIS A 96 -8.90 -1.93 -22.34
CA HIS A 96 -7.53 -2.32 -22.68
C HIS A 96 -7.41 -3.85 -22.76
N LEU A 97 -6.25 -4.33 -23.21
CA LEU A 97 -5.95 -5.76 -23.27
C LEU A 97 -6.14 -6.44 -21.90
N SER A 98 -6.69 -7.65 -21.89
CA SER A 98 -6.80 -8.44 -20.66
C SER A 98 -5.41 -8.96 -20.24
N THR A 99 -5.18 -9.17 -18.94
CA THR A 99 -3.90 -9.73 -18.48
C THR A 99 -3.62 -11.11 -19.09
N VAL A 100 -4.66 -11.92 -19.31
CA VAL A 100 -4.52 -13.25 -19.95
C VAL A 100 -4.01 -13.09 -21.37
N ARG A 101 -4.65 -12.24 -22.17
CA ARG A 101 -4.23 -12.02 -23.56
C ARG A 101 -2.85 -11.37 -23.66
N ALA A 102 -2.50 -10.50 -22.72
CA ALA A 102 -1.17 -9.92 -22.64
C ALA A 102 -0.09 -10.98 -22.37
N ILE A 103 -0.35 -11.92 -21.44
CA ILE A 103 0.55 -13.04 -21.17
C ILE A 103 0.70 -13.93 -22.41
N GLU A 104 -0.42 -14.32 -23.05
CA GLU A 104 -0.40 -15.15 -24.27
C GLU A 104 0.46 -14.51 -25.36
N LEU A 105 0.21 -13.23 -25.68
CA LEU A 105 0.96 -12.53 -26.72
C LEU A 105 2.46 -12.42 -26.39
N LEU A 106 2.78 -12.17 -25.12
CA LEU A 106 4.16 -12.05 -24.66
C LEU A 106 4.89 -13.41 -24.70
N GLU A 107 4.23 -14.51 -24.33
CA GLU A 107 4.80 -15.87 -24.41
C GLU A 107 4.89 -16.39 -25.86
N GLU A 108 3.90 -16.10 -26.71
CA GLU A 108 3.84 -16.59 -28.10
C GLU A 108 4.78 -15.85 -29.05
N TYR A 109 4.80 -14.53 -28.98
CA TYR A 109 5.48 -13.69 -29.97
C TYR A 109 6.67 -12.90 -29.40
N GLY A 110 6.70 -12.68 -28.08
CA GLY A 110 7.66 -11.78 -27.45
C GLY A 110 7.44 -10.31 -27.82
N ILE A 111 8.17 -9.42 -27.15
CA ILE A 111 8.11 -7.97 -27.36
C ILE A 111 9.52 -7.37 -27.35
N GLU A 112 9.79 -6.49 -28.30
CA GLU A 112 10.98 -5.64 -28.28
C GLU A 112 10.81 -4.50 -27.27
N THR A 113 11.76 -4.39 -26.35
CA THR A 113 11.88 -3.29 -25.39
C THR A 113 13.21 -2.57 -25.57
N PRO A 114 13.38 -1.35 -25.03
CA PRO A 114 14.67 -0.65 -25.09
C PRO A 114 15.84 -1.46 -24.53
N ASP A 115 15.58 -2.33 -23.56
CA ASP A 115 16.59 -3.17 -22.90
C ASP A 115 16.80 -4.52 -23.60
N GLY A 116 16.04 -4.79 -24.68
CA GLY A 116 16.16 -6.00 -25.50
C GLY A 116 14.84 -6.70 -25.78
N PHE A 117 14.92 -7.83 -26.48
CA PHE A 117 13.77 -8.67 -26.79
C PHE A 117 13.38 -9.53 -25.59
N ILE A 118 12.12 -9.47 -25.19
CA ILE A 118 11.58 -10.16 -24.02
C ILE A 118 10.54 -11.18 -24.48
N GLN A 119 10.83 -12.46 -24.22
CA GLN A 119 9.89 -13.56 -24.44
C GLN A 119 10.03 -14.60 -23.32
N PRO A 120 9.11 -14.62 -22.33
CA PRO A 120 9.07 -15.65 -21.31
C PRO A 120 8.69 -17.02 -21.91
N PRO A 121 9.22 -18.13 -21.37
CA PRO A 121 8.74 -19.46 -21.68
C PRO A 121 7.23 -19.61 -21.45
N LYS A 122 6.58 -20.45 -22.27
CA LYS A 122 5.16 -20.76 -22.11
C LYS A 122 4.85 -21.27 -20.71
N GLU A 123 3.70 -20.85 -20.17
CA GLU A 123 3.17 -21.24 -18.86
C GLU A 123 4.01 -20.79 -17.65
N LEU A 124 5.03 -19.97 -17.85
CA LEU A 124 5.81 -19.37 -16.77
C LEU A 124 4.96 -18.36 -15.99
N LEU A 125 4.20 -17.53 -16.70
CA LEU A 125 3.43 -16.45 -16.11
C LEU A 125 1.98 -16.88 -15.86
N LYS A 126 1.63 -17.06 -14.57
CA LYS A 126 0.24 -17.32 -14.18
C LYS A 126 -0.51 -16.01 -13.95
N LYS A 127 -1.71 -15.88 -14.53
CA LYS A 127 -2.61 -14.72 -14.39
C LYS A 127 -2.73 -14.22 -12.95
N SER A 128 -2.95 -15.11 -11.98
CA SER A 128 -3.12 -14.76 -10.56
C SER A 128 -1.86 -14.13 -9.98
N THR A 129 -0.70 -14.70 -10.28
CA THR A 129 0.61 -14.20 -9.87
C THR A 129 0.89 -12.82 -10.48
N VAL A 130 0.69 -12.68 -11.79
CA VAL A 130 0.89 -11.40 -12.49
C VAL A 130 -0.04 -10.33 -11.93
N ASN A 131 -1.34 -10.60 -11.80
CA ASN A 131 -2.28 -9.63 -11.24
C ASN A 131 -1.94 -9.22 -9.79
N TYR A 132 -1.45 -10.17 -8.97
CA TYR A 132 -0.99 -9.85 -7.62
C TYR A 132 0.17 -8.85 -7.65
N TYR A 133 1.18 -9.09 -8.49
CA TYR A 133 2.36 -8.23 -8.56
C TYR A 133 2.09 -6.89 -9.25
N LEU A 134 1.27 -6.87 -10.30
CA LEU A 134 0.80 -5.62 -10.90
C LEU A 134 0.18 -4.70 -9.84
N LYS A 135 -0.69 -5.24 -8.98
CA LYS A 135 -1.30 -4.47 -7.89
C LYS A 135 -0.30 -4.14 -6.77
N ALA A 136 0.54 -5.08 -6.37
CA ALA A 136 1.47 -4.90 -5.27
C ALA A 136 2.55 -3.85 -5.56
N TRP A 137 2.92 -3.68 -6.83
CA TRP A 137 3.92 -2.71 -7.28
C TRP A 137 3.32 -1.46 -7.94
N GLY A 138 1.99 -1.36 -8.02
CA GLY A 138 1.32 -0.18 -8.61
C GLY A 138 1.39 -0.11 -10.14
N TYR A 139 1.66 -1.24 -10.80
CA TYR A 139 1.65 -1.38 -12.26
C TYR A 139 0.27 -1.80 -12.81
N ASP A 140 -0.73 -1.94 -11.95
CA ASP A 140 -2.10 -2.12 -12.40
C ASP A 140 -2.63 -0.83 -13.07
N HIS A 141 -3.59 -1.00 -13.98
CA HIS A 141 -4.12 0.10 -14.79
C HIS A 141 -4.70 1.23 -13.93
N THR A 142 -5.39 0.91 -12.83
CA THR A 142 -5.96 1.92 -11.95
C THR A 142 -4.89 2.76 -11.26
N SER A 143 -3.79 2.15 -10.82
CA SER A 143 -2.66 2.88 -10.23
C SER A 143 -1.94 3.76 -11.27
N LEU A 144 -1.69 3.24 -12.47
CA LEU A 144 -0.93 3.95 -13.51
C LEU A 144 -1.70 5.10 -14.17
N THR A 145 -3.03 4.99 -14.26
CA THR A 145 -3.88 6.05 -14.83
C THR A 145 -4.31 7.10 -13.81
N ARG A 146 -3.99 6.90 -12.54
CA ARG A 146 -4.35 7.84 -11.50
C ARG A 146 -3.60 9.15 -11.72
N GLN A 147 -4.36 10.24 -11.86
CA GLN A 147 -3.78 11.57 -11.88
C GLN A 147 -3.00 11.82 -10.57
N PRO A 148 -1.84 12.49 -10.63
CA PRO A 148 -1.12 12.86 -9.43
C PRO A 148 -2.06 13.66 -8.51
N PRO A 149 -1.90 13.54 -7.17
CA PRO A 149 -2.65 14.39 -6.25
C PRO A 149 -2.44 15.85 -6.64
N ALA A 150 -3.50 16.66 -6.56
CA ALA A 150 -3.45 18.06 -6.93
C ALA A 150 -2.27 18.74 -6.24
N VAL A 151 -1.30 19.20 -7.04
CA VAL A 151 -0.21 20.01 -6.54
C VAL A 151 -0.83 21.30 -6.04
N ARG A 152 -0.64 21.58 -4.74
CA ARG A 152 -1.06 22.87 -4.18
C ARG A 152 -0.20 23.94 -4.84
N PHE A 153 -0.77 24.65 -5.81
CA PHE A 153 -0.16 25.87 -6.33
C PHE A 153 -0.35 26.95 -5.27
N GLN A 154 0.68 27.19 -4.46
CA GLN A 154 0.70 28.21 -3.43
C GLN A 154 1.68 29.30 -3.86
N ALA A 155 1.21 30.55 -3.90
CA ALA A 155 2.08 31.70 -4.06
C ALA A 155 2.92 31.90 -2.80
N GLU A 156 4.21 32.20 -2.94
CA GLU A 156 5.09 32.56 -1.81
C GLU A 156 4.98 34.06 -1.49
N GLN A 157 4.66 34.88 -2.50
CA GLN A 157 4.45 36.33 -2.38
C GLN A 157 3.12 36.79 -2.99
N SER A 158 2.67 37.98 -2.57
CA SER A 158 1.47 38.61 -3.15
C SER A 158 1.66 38.85 -4.65
N ASN A 159 0.63 38.54 -5.45
CA ASN A 159 0.61 38.70 -6.92
C ASN A 159 1.46 37.72 -7.74
N GLU A 160 2.06 36.69 -7.14
CA GLU A 160 2.72 35.62 -7.92
C GLU A 160 1.74 34.64 -8.56
N CYS A 161 0.51 34.55 -8.02
CA CYS A 161 -0.55 33.72 -8.56
C CYS A 161 -1.81 34.54 -8.79
N TRP A 162 -2.29 34.54 -10.02
CA TRP A 162 -3.56 35.17 -10.40
C TRP A 162 -4.52 34.06 -10.84
N HIS A 163 -5.64 33.93 -10.15
CA HIS A 163 -6.71 33.01 -10.53
C HIS A 163 -7.83 33.84 -11.17
N PHE A 164 -8.08 33.63 -12.45
CA PHE A 164 -9.25 34.18 -13.13
C PHE A 164 -10.42 33.21 -12.99
N ASP A 165 -11.39 33.54 -12.14
CA ASP A 165 -12.63 32.78 -12.04
C ASP A 165 -13.61 33.28 -13.10
N LEU A 166 -13.85 32.45 -14.12
CA LEU A 166 -14.81 32.72 -15.18
C LEU A 166 -16.09 31.93 -14.88
N SER A 167 -17.01 32.54 -14.16
CA SER A 167 -18.35 32.00 -13.99
C SER A 167 -19.26 32.44 -15.13
N HIS A 168 -20.10 31.52 -15.61
CA HIS A 168 -21.10 31.85 -16.62
C HIS A 168 -22.15 32.76 -15.97
N SER A 169 -22.42 33.90 -16.60
CA SER A 169 -23.44 34.84 -16.10
C SER A 169 -24.77 34.57 -16.79
N ASP A 170 -25.78 34.22 -16.00
CA ASP A 170 -27.16 34.02 -16.50
C ASP A 170 -27.81 35.34 -16.96
N LEU A 171 -27.24 36.49 -16.60
CA LEU A 171 -27.74 37.82 -16.99
C LEU A 171 -27.54 38.17 -18.47
N LYS A 172 -26.69 37.43 -19.21
CA LYS A 172 -26.46 37.68 -20.64
C LYS A 172 -27.67 37.40 -21.53
N TYR A 173 -28.68 36.68 -21.03
CA TYR A 173 -29.87 36.31 -21.80
C TYR A 173 -31.11 37.16 -21.50
N LEU A 174 -31.01 38.16 -20.62
CA LEU A 174 -32.11 39.09 -20.36
C LEU A 174 -32.15 40.17 -21.45
N LYS A 175 -33.27 40.26 -22.19
CA LYS A 175 -33.48 41.29 -23.22
C LYS A 175 -33.42 42.72 -22.66
N GLN A 176 -33.66 42.91 -21.37
CA GLN A 176 -33.44 44.16 -20.64
C GLN A 176 -33.08 43.83 -19.18
N PRO A 177 -32.02 44.43 -18.63
CA PRO A 177 -31.70 44.27 -17.21
C PRO A 177 -32.78 44.97 -16.36
N LEU A 178 -33.44 44.22 -15.46
CA LEU A 178 -34.33 44.81 -14.45
C LEU A 178 -33.50 45.72 -13.53
N GLY A 179 -33.61 47.03 -13.69
CA GLY A 179 -32.98 48.00 -12.80
C GLY A 179 -32.54 49.32 -13.41
N TYR A 180 -32.58 49.50 -14.74
CA TYR A 180 -32.33 50.80 -15.36
C TYR A 180 -33.64 51.57 -15.51
N SER A 181 -33.93 52.50 -14.59
CA SER A 181 -34.83 53.62 -14.88
C SER A 181 -34.04 54.66 -15.66
N LEU A 182 -34.30 54.79 -16.97
CA LEU A 182 -33.83 55.93 -17.76
C LEU A 182 -34.41 57.19 -17.10
N GLY A 183 -33.54 58.03 -16.55
CA GLY A 183 -33.95 59.31 -15.97
C GLY A 183 -34.63 60.14 -17.04
N GLU A 184 -35.91 60.47 -16.83
CA GLU A 184 -36.61 61.46 -17.63
C GLU A 184 -36.04 62.85 -17.27
N GLU A 185 -35.20 63.39 -18.15
CA GLU A 185 -34.78 64.79 -18.09
C GLU A 185 -35.96 65.69 -18.50
N ASN A 186 -36.73 66.12 -17.51
CA ASN A 186 -37.73 67.17 -17.67
C ASN A 186 -37.04 68.48 -18.08
N HIS A 187 -37.26 68.88 -19.33
CA HIS A 187 -36.93 70.22 -19.82
C HIS A 187 -38.01 71.20 -19.36
N ASN A 188 -37.60 72.28 -18.70
CA ASN A 188 -38.39 73.48 -18.43
C ASN A 188 -37.67 74.68 -19.06
#